data_AF-E4L0P4-F1
#
_entry.id   AF-E4L0P4-F1
#
_cell.length_a   1.000
_cell.length_b   1.000
_cell.length_c   1.000
_cell.angle_alpha   90.00
_cell.angle_beta   90.00
_cell.angle_gamma   90.00
#
_symmetry.space_group_name_H-M   'P 1'
#
loop_
_entity.id
_entity.type
_entity.pdbx_description
1 polymer ?
#
loop_
_entity_poly.entity_id
_entity_poly.type
_entity_poly.pdbx_seq_one_letter_code
_entity_poly.pdbx_strand_id
1 'polypeptide(L)'
;MKVTKDDKVKIGCLAIIFIVMAFAFTQCMRSGKNETKEPAATQTVSTSQSEKEQKALEIIKENFDDECKIEFNPEYKAFMITPKDDDFSKDILNLINNPDDPQLRENWNSLVASFEYASKNLPNVVGNGYSLVLVNPENSENQLLTVSDGEVIYNFIDEQ
;
A
#
# COMPACT_ATOMS: atom_id res chain seq x y z
N MET A 1 -24.64 28.66 -29.46
CA MET A 1 -23.34 28.17 -28.96
C MET A 1 -23.60 27.33 -27.72
N LYS A 2 -23.31 26.03 -27.79
CA LYS A 2 -23.56 25.06 -26.72
C LYS A 2 -22.46 25.21 -25.67
N VAL A 3 -22.86 25.54 -24.44
CA VAL A 3 -22.01 25.41 -23.26
C VAL A 3 -22.10 23.94 -22.84
N THR A 4 -21.08 23.16 -23.16
CA THR A 4 -20.94 21.78 -22.69
C THR A 4 -20.33 21.79 -21.30
N LYS A 5 -21.16 21.35 -20.34
CA LYS A 5 -20.77 20.82 -19.02
C LYS A 5 -19.54 19.94 -19.16
N ASP A 6 -18.42 20.31 -18.55
CA ASP A 6 -17.41 19.38 -18.02
C ASP A 6 -16.38 20.12 -17.15
N ASP A 7 -16.85 21.01 -16.26
CA ASP A 7 -16.07 21.40 -15.08
C ASP A 7 -16.29 20.37 -13.98
N LYS A 8 -15.79 19.14 -14.21
CA LYS A 8 -15.55 18.21 -13.12
C LYS A 8 -14.25 18.63 -12.45
N VAL A 9 -14.40 19.41 -11.38
CA VAL A 9 -13.39 19.58 -10.35
C VAL A 9 -12.87 18.19 -9.98
N LYS A 10 -11.66 17.85 -10.46
CA LYS A 10 -10.92 16.66 -10.07
C LYS A 10 -10.41 16.90 -8.65
N ILE A 11 -11.31 16.74 -7.69
CA ILE A 11 -10.97 16.68 -6.26
C ILE A 11 -10.07 15.45 -6.12
N GLY A 12 -8.81 15.72 -5.80
CA GLY A 12 -7.71 14.77 -5.88
C GLY A 12 -7.91 13.49 -5.07
N CYS A 13 -7.17 12.47 -5.51
CA CYS A 13 -7.09 11.10 -5.00
C CYS A 13 -6.91 10.93 -3.49
N LEU A 14 -6.68 12.00 -2.70
CA LEU A 14 -6.48 11.91 -1.26
C LEU A 14 -7.75 11.62 -0.44
N ALA A 15 -8.94 11.95 -0.93
CA ALA A 15 -10.14 11.94 -0.08
C ALA A 15 -10.91 10.60 -0.04
N ILE A 16 -10.71 9.70 -1.01
CA ILE A 16 -11.55 8.50 -1.14
C ILE A 16 -11.04 7.32 -0.29
N ILE A 17 -9.75 7.33 0.09
CA ILE A 17 -9.11 6.25 0.87
C ILE A 17 -9.69 6.16 2.30
N PHE A 18 -10.23 7.24 2.86
CA PHE A 18 -10.77 7.23 4.24
C PHE A 18 -12.11 6.48 4.41
N ILE A 19 -12.89 6.25 3.35
CA ILE A 19 -14.28 5.79 3.52
C ILE A 19 -14.44 4.26 3.42
N VAL A 20 -13.53 3.55 2.75
CA VAL A 20 -13.76 2.12 2.44
C VAL A 20 -13.35 1.18 3.60
N MET A 21 -12.36 1.54 4.45
CA MET A 21 -11.97 0.67 5.57
C MET A 21 -12.96 0.62 6.74
N ALA A 22 -13.89 1.58 6.84
CA ALA A 22 -14.87 1.60 7.94
C ALA A 22 -16.09 0.68 7.69
N PHE A 23 -16.37 0.30 6.44
CA PHE A 23 -17.61 -0.41 6.10
C PHE A 23 -17.53 -1.94 6.14
N ALA A 24 -16.32 -2.53 6.21
CA ALA A 24 -16.16 -3.98 6.28
C ALA A 24 -16.43 -4.58 7.68
N PHE A 25 -16.61 -3.76 8.72
CA PHE A 25 -16.74 -4.25 10.11
C PHE A 25 -18.17 -4.54 10.59
N THR A 26 -19.23 -4.21 9.84
CA THR A 26 -20.62 -4.22 10.39
C THR A 26 -21.52 -5.38 9.91
N GLN A 27 -21.08 -6.26 9.00
CA GLN A 27 -21.94 -7.33 8.44
C GLN A 27 -21.65 -8.77 8.93
N CYS A 28 -21.01 -8.92 10.10
CA CYS A 28 -20.98 -10.21 10.81
C CYS A 28 -21.57 -10.12 12.22
N MET A 29 -22.77 -9.55 12.39
CA MET A 29 -23.62 -9.87 13.53
C MET A 29 -25.11 -9.79 13.15
N ARG A 30 -25.64 -10.89 12.61
CA ARG A 30 -27.07 -11.17 12.68
C ARG A 30 -27.27 -12.55 13.32
N SER A 31 -27.64 -12.48 14.60
CA SER A 31 -27.83 -13.59 15.53
C SER A 31 -28.91 -14.56 15.04
N GLY A 32 -28.54 -15.85 14.96
CA GLY A 32 -29.42 -16.99 14.78
C GLY A 32 -29.34 -17.90 16.02
N LYS A 33 -30.52 -18.30 16.52
CA LYS A 33 -30.83 -18.92 17.81
C LYS A 33 -30.09 -20.24 18.14
N ASN A 34 -29.84 -20.39 19.45
CA ASN A 34 -29.50 -21.56 20.28
C ASN A 34 -29.89 -22.96 19.77
N GLU A 35 -28.98 -23.92 19.95
CA GLU A 35 -29.20 -25.19 20.67
C GLU A 35 -27.87 -25.92 20.98
N THR A 36 -27.82 -26.53 22.17
CA THR A 36 -26.66 -27.09 22.89
C THR A 36 -26.10 -28.40 22.32
N LYS A 37 -24.77 -28.53 22.24
CA LYS A 37 -23.99 -29.76 22.56
C LYS A 37 -22.47 -29.45 22.70
N GLU A 38 -21.93 -29.76 23.88
CA GLU A 38 -20.58 -30.22 24.30
C GLU A 38 -19.31 -29.90 23.45
N PRO A 39 -18.15 -29.57 24.05
CA PRO A 39 -17.15 -28.68 23.46
C PRO A 39 -16.30 -29.39 22.40
N ALA A 40 -16.58 -29.07 21.14
CA ALA A 40 -15.60 -29.28 20.08
C ALA A 40 -14.47 -28.27 20.31
N ALA A 41 -13.28 -28.80 20.59
CA ALA A 41 -12.04 -28.06 20.65
C ALA A 41 -12.01 -26.99 19.56
N THR A 42 -11.84 -25.74 19.98
CA THR A 42 -11.59 -24.62 19.06
C THR A 42 -10.30 -24.93 18.32
N GLN A 43 -10.42 -25.57 17.15
CA GLN A 43 -9.39 -25.56 16.14
C GLN A 43 -9.32 -24.12 15.67
N THR A 44 -8.49 -23.33 16.35
CA THR A 44 -7.87 -22.16 15.74
C THR A 44 -7.17 -22.66 14.49
N VAL A 45 -7.81 -22.50 13.33
CA VAL A 45 -7.14 -22.68 12.04
C VAL A 45 -6.05 -21.62 12.02
N SER A 46 -4.84 -21.99 12.42
CA SER A 46 -3.68 -21.12 12.31
C SER A 46 -3.41 -20.99 10.82
N THR A 47 -3.86 -19.89 10.21
CA THR A 47 -3.46 -19.53 8.85
C THR A 47 -1.93 -19.52 8.78
N SER A 48 -1.39 -20.26 7.83
CA SER A 48 0.06 -20.36 7.63
C SER A 48 0.65 -19.00 7.26
N GLN A 49 1.95 -18.81 7.49
CA GLN A 49 2.59 -17.52 7.16
C GLN A 49 2.49 -17.22 5.67
N SER A 50 2.67 -18.24 4.81
CA SER A 50 2.56 -18.10 3.36
C SER A 50 1.16 -17.64 2.92
N GLU A 51 0.09 -18.13 3.55
CA GLU A 51 -1.27 -17.65 3.25
C GLU A 51 -1.47 -16.19 3.68
N LYS A 52 -0.86 -15.76 4.78
CA LYS A 52 -0.89 -14.35 5.21
C LYS A 52 -0.13 -13.45 4.24
N GLU A 53 1.06 -13.88 3.81
CA GLU A 53 1.90 -13.16 2.85
C GLU A 53 1.19 -13.00 1.51
N GLN A 54 0.56 -14.07 1.03
CA GLN A 54 -0.25 -14.03 -0.19
C GLN A 54 -1.45 -13.08 -0.03
N LYS A 55 -2.16 -13.15 1.10
CA LYS A 55 -3.28 -12.24 1.37
C LYS A 55 -2.85 -10.78 1.43
N ALA A 56 -1.71 -10.48 2.04
CA ALA A 56 -1.16 -9.12 2.03
C ALA A 56 -0.77 -8.68 0.62
N LEU A 57 -0.13 -9.55 -0.18
CA LEU A 57 0.20 -9.26 -1.56
C LEU A 57 -1.06 -8.93 -2.38
N GLU A 58 -2.13 -9.71 -2.21
CA GLU A 58 -3.43 -9.48 -2.87
C GLU A 58 -4.02 -8.13 -2.47
N ILE A 59 -4.07 -7.81 -1.17
CA ILE A 59 -4.58 -6.52 -0.68
C ILE A 59 -3.76 -5.35 -1.26
N ILE A 60 -2.43 -5.47 -1.30
CA ILE A 60 -1.58 -4.41 -1.86
C ILE A 60 -1.85 -4.28 -3.36
N LYS A 61 -1.94 -5.39 -4.09
CA LYS A 61 -2.28 -5.36 -5.53
C LYS A 61 -3.65 -4.72 -5.78
N GLU A 62 -4.68 -5.07 -5.02
CA GLU A 62 -6.01 -4.47 -5.19
C GLU A 62 -6.02 -2.93 -5.07
N ASN A 63 -5.07 -2.35 -4.33
CA ASN A 63 -4.97 -0.91 -4.15
C ASN A 63 -4.02 -0.22 -5.13
N PHE A 64 -3.07 -0.95 -5.74
CA PHE A 64 -1.95 -0.35 -6.50
C PHE A 64 -1.64 -1.02 -7.85
N ASP A 65 -2.32 -2.11 -8.23
CA ASP A 65 -1.96 -2.91 -9.42
C ASP A 65 -2.22 -2.17 -10.73
N ASP A 66 -3.00 -1.09 -10.79
CA ASP A 66 -3.12 -0.31 -12.02
C ASP A 66 -1.85 0.53 -12.28
N GLU A 67 -1.22 1.05 -11.22
CA GLU A 67 -0.12 2.02 -11.31
C GLU A 67 1.26 1.38 -11.07
N CYS A 68 1.29 0.23 -10.38
CA CYS A 68 2.51 -0.43 -9.95
C CYS A 68 2.48 -1.94 -10.24
N LYS A 69 3.65 -2.52 -10.44
CA LYS A 69 3.89 -3.97 -10.33
C LYS A 69 4.28 -4.27 -8.87
N ILE A 70 3.57 -5.22 -8.24
CA ILE A 70 3.83 -5.63 -6.86
C ILE A 70 4.33 -7.07 -6.81
N GLU A 71 5.47 -7.29 -6.19
CA GLU A 71 6.09 -8.61 -6.03
C GLU A 71 6.51 -8.83 -4.58
N PHE A 72 6.32 -10.03 -4.04
CA PHE A 72 6.79 -10.37 -2.71
C PHE A 72 8.15 -11.07 -2.79
N ASN A 73 9.14 -10.54 -2.05
CA ASN A 73 10.44 -11.17 -1.85
C ASN A 73 10.48 -11.82 -0.45
N PRO A 74 10.42 -13.16 -0.35
CA PRO A 74 10.40 -13.86 0.93
C PRO A 74 11.74 -13.82 1.67
N GLU A 75 12.87 -13.65 0.98
CA GLU A 75 14.20 -13.58 1.60
C GLU A 75 14.32 -12.34 2.50
N TYR A 76 13.80 -11.21 2.02
CA TYR A 76 13.86 -9.93 2.72
C TYR A 76 12.55 -9.55 3.40
N LYS A 77 11.50 -10.39 3.32
CA LYS A 77 10.14 -10.08 3.76
C LYS A 77 9.64 -8.73 3.22
N ALA A 78 9.89 -8.48 1.95
CA ALA A 78 9.65 -7.20 1.31
C ALA A 78 8.61 -7.30 0.20
N PHE A 79 7.64 -6.40 0.20
CA PHE A 79 6.76 -6.16 -0.94
C PHE A 79 7.42 -5.10 -1.83
N MET A 80 7.96 -5.55 -2.95
CA MET A 80 8.62 -4.74 -3.97
C MET A 80 7.56 -4.08 -4.83
N ILE A 81 7.64 -2.76 -4.94
CA ILE A 81 6.68 -1.90 -5.63
C ILE A 81 7.45 -1.20 -6.74
N THR A 82 7.18 -1.57 -7.98
CA THR A 82 7.79 -0.98 -9.17
C THR A 82 6.73 -0.15 -9.89
N PRO A 83 6.88 1.18 -10.03
CA PRO A 83 6.00 1.97 -10.88
C PRO A 83 5.96 1.39 -12.29
N LYS A 84 4.76 1.25 -12.88
CA LYS A 84 4.58 0.80 -14.26
C LYS A 84 3.73 1.75 -15.09
N ASP A 85 2.93 2.61 -14.44
CA ASP A 85 2.21 3.67 -15.12
C ASP A 85 3.20 4.73 -15.63
N ASP A 86 2.96 5.21 -16.85
CA ASP A 86 3.86 6.13 -17.54
C ASP A 86 3.99 7.47 -16.80
N ASP A 87 2.91 7.97 -16.21
CA ASP A 87 2.90 9.27 -15.56
C ASP A 87 3.52 9.16 -14.17
N PHE A 88 3.17 8.12 -13.40
CA PHE A 88 3.83 7.89 -12.10
C PHE A 88 5.33 7.62 -12.27
N SER A 89 5.72 6.83 -13.27
CA SER A 89 7.15 6.57 -13.55
C SER A 89 7.89 7.85 -13.93
N LYS A 90 7.30 8.72 -14.75
CA LYS A 90 7.90 10.03 -15.09
C LYS A 90 8.03 10.92 -13.87
N ASP A 91 7.05 10.98 -12.98
CA ASP A 91 7.11 11.80 -11.77
C ASP A 91 8.25 11.35 -10.86
N ILE A 92 8.43 10.04 -10.68
CA ILE A 92 9.56 9.47 -9.95
C ILE A 92 10.90 9.82 -10.62
N LEU A 93 11.02 9.66 -11.94
CA LEU A 93 12.25 9.99 -12.66
C LEU A 93 12.54 11.49 -12.65
N ASN A 94 11.52 12.35 -12.71
CA ASN A 94 11.67 13.80 -12.62
C ASN A 94 12.22 14.20 -11.25
N LEU A 95 11.73 13.60 -10.17
CA LEU A 95 12.23 13.82 -8.82
C LEU A 95 13.68 13.35 -8.68
N ILE A 96 14.03 12.17 -9.20
CA ILE A 96 15.41 11.66 -9.19
C ILE A 96 16.37 12.64 -9.88
N ASN A 97 15.95 13.22 -11.00
CA ASN A 97 16.78 14.17 -11.75
C ASN A 97 16.80 15.59 -11.15
N ASN A 98 15.79 15.96 -10.36
CA ASN A 98 15.62 17.29 -9.79
C ASN A 98 15.23 17.21 -8.29
N PRO A 99 16.08 16.64 -7.43
CA PRO A 99 15.72 16.33 -6.03
C PRO A 99 15.51 17.58 -5.15
N ASP A 100 15.98 18.74 -5.60
CA ASP A 100 15.83 20.02 -4.91
C ASP A 100 14.56 20.78 -5.29
N ASP A 101 13.79 20.31 -6.27
CA ASP A 101 12.54 20.97 -6.66
C ASP A 101 11.51 20.89 -5.52
N PRO A 102 11.06 22.03 -4.96
CA PRO A 102 10.18 22.03 -3.80
C PRO A 102 8.83 21.33 -4.04
N GLN A 103 8.28 21.44 -5.25
CA GLN A 103 6.98 20.84 -5.58
C GLN A 103 7.11 19.32 -5.70
N LEU A 104 8.20 18.85 -6.32
CA LEU A 104 8.47 17.41 -6.41
C LEU A 104 8.72 16.80 -5.03
N ARG A 105 9.45 17.50 -4.14
CA ARG A 105 9.67 17.07 -2.76
C ARG A 105 8.38 17.02 -1.94
N GLU A 106 7.48 17.98 -2.10
CA GLU A 106 6.19 17.97 -1.40
C GLU A 106 5.33 16.76 -1.82
N ASN A 107 5.28 16.47 -3.13
CA ASN A 107 4.59 15.30 -3.66
C ASN A 107 5.23 14.00 -3.15
N TRP A 108 6.57 13.94 -3.11
CA TRP A 108 7.31 12.81 -2.55
C TRP A 108 6.99 12.57 -1.08
N ASN A 109 7.01 13.62 -0.25
CA ASN A 109 6.70 13.50 1.17
C ASN A 109 5.26 12.99 1.40
N SER A 110 4.31 13.37 0.55
CA SER A 110 2.94 12.84 0.59
C SER A 110 2.89 11.35 0.25
N LEU A 111 3.71 10.91 -0.71
CA LEU A 111 3.87 9.49 -1.04
C LEU A 111 4.51 8.72 0.13
N VAL A 112 5.58 9.24 0.74
CA VAL A 112 6.24 8.65 1.91
C VAL A 112 5.25 8.45 3.05
N ALA A 113 4.48 9.48 3.39
CA ALA A 113 3.45 9.38 4.44
C ALA A 113 2.39 8.31 4.14
N SER A 114 2.05 8.12 2.87
CA SER A 114 1.12 7.07 2.45
C SER A 114 1.72 5.67 2.63
N PHE A 115 3.01 5.51 2.33
CA PHE A 115 3.76 4.27 2.58
C PHE A 115 3.91 3.97 4.07
N GLU A 116 4.23 4.98 4.90
CA GLU A 116 4.24 4.86 6.37
C GLU A 116 2.90 4.38 6.90
N TYR A 117 1.80 4.99 6.44
CA TYR A 117 0.46 4.58 6.85
C TYR A 117 0.15 3.13 6.43
N ALA A 118 0.47 2.74 5.20
CA ALA A 118 0.26 1.37 4.72
C ALA A 118 1.12 0.36 5.51
N SER A 119 2.40 0.67 5.70
CA SER A 119 3.36 -0.16 6.44
C SER A 119 2.95 -0.34 7.90
N LYS A 120 2.42 0.70 8.55
CA LYS A 120 1.89 0.63 9.92
C LYS A 120 0.73 -0.36 10.08
N ASN A 121 -0.06 -0.57 9.03
CA ASN A 121 -1.21 -1.47 9.04
C ASN A 121 -0.87 -2.90 8.58
N LEU A 122 0.27 -3.09 7.91
CA LEU A 122 0.71 -4.36 7.38
C LEU A 122 0.86 -5.46 8.46
N PRO A 123 1.33 -5.16 9.70
CA PRO A 123 1.34 -6.12 10.80
C PRO A 123 0.01 -6.77 11.12
N ASN A 124 -1.12 -6.11 10.86
CA ASN A 124 -2.45 -6.68 11.12
C ASN A 124 -2.77 -7.86 10.20
N VAL A 125 -2.05 -8.02 9.09
CA VAL A 125 -2.24 -9.08 8.11
C VAL A 125 -1.13 -10.12 8.21
N VAL A 126 0.14 -9.69 8.18
CA VAL A 126 1.32 -10.57 8.07
C VAL A 126 2.19 -10.63 9.32
N GLY A 127 1.92 -9.79 10.32
CA GLY A 127 2.81 -9.61 11.46
C GLY A 127 3.97 -8.64 11.17
N ASN A 128 4.81 -8.41 12.16
CA ASN A 128 5.89 -7.42 12.11
C ASN A 128 7.07 -7.84 11.23
N GLY A 129 7.91 -6.88 10.87
CA GLY A 129 9.17 -7.09 10.16
C GLY A 129 8.98 -7.30 8.67
N TYR A 130 7.85 -6.86 8.12
CA TYR A 130 7.63 -6.77 6.67
C TYR A 130 7.86 -5.34 6.20
N SER A 131 8.36 -5.20 4.97
CA SER A 131 8.70 -3.90 4.39
C SER A 131 7.95 -3.64 3.10
N LEU A 132 7.62 -2.37 2.85
CA LEU A 132 7.23 -1.86 1.54
C LEU A 132 8.46 -1.20 0.91
N VAL A 133 8.82 -1.61 -0.30
CA VAL A 133 10.02 -1.12 -1.00
C VAL A 133 9.63 -0.55 -2.35
N LEU A 134 9.68 0.77 -2.50
CA LEU A 134 9.56 1.41 -3.81
C LEU A 134 10.92 1.37 -4.52
N VAL A 135 10.94 0.88 -5.75
CA VAL A 135 12.15 0.81 -6.58
C VAL A 135 12.07 1.76 -7.76
N ASN A 136 13.23 2.08 -8.33
CA ASN A 136 13.33 2.89 -9.54
C ASN A 136 12.70 2.12 -10.72
N PRO A 137 11.78 2.74 -11.49
CA PRO A 137 11.11 2.07 -12.61
C PRO A 137 12.06 1.70 -13.77
N GLU A 138 13.18 2.40 -13.96
CA GLU A 138 14.19 2.09 -14.98
C GLU A 138 15.23 1.08 -14.49
N ASN A 139 15.41 0.96 -13.18
CA ASN A 139 16.32 -0.01 -12.57
C ASN A 139 15.80 -0.50 -11.22
N SER A 140 15.14 -1.65 -11.21
CA SER A 140 14.56 -2.24 -10.00
C SER A 140 15.58 -2.67 -8.94
N GLU A 141 16.89 -2.67 -9.24
CA GLU A 141 17.94 -2.89 -8.24
C GLU A 141 18.16 -1.65 -7.35
N ASN A 142 17.76 -0.48 -7.84
CA ASN A 142 17.86 0.78 -7.10
C ASN A 142 16.60 1.02 -6.27
N GLN A 143 16.71 0.87 -4.96
CA GLN A 143 15.65 1.23 -4.02
C GLN A 143 15.57 2.75 -3.89
N LEU A 144 14.35 3.27 -3.81
CA LEU A 144 14.06 4.69 -3.61
C LEU A 144 13.51 4.95 -2.21
N LEU A 145 12.64 4.07 -1.72
CA LEU A 145 12.02 4.19 -0.42
C LEU A 145 11.83 2.81 0.19
N THR A 146 12.20 2.65 1.46
CA THR A 146 11.92 1.46 2.25
C THR A 146 11.23 1.86 3.54
N VAL A 147 10.06 1.29 3.79
CA VAL A 147 9.27 1.56 5.00
C VAL A 147 8.88 0.25 5.67
N SER A 148 9.19 0.09 6.95
CA SER A 148 8.87 -1.12 7.72
C SER A 148 8.17 -0.77 9.03
N ASP A 149 7.10 -1.50 9.34
CA ASP A 149 6.30 -1.34 10.56
C ASP A 149 5.87 0.12 10.86
N GLY A 150 5.69 0.92 9.82
CA GLY A 150 5.31 2.34 9.91
C GLY A 150 6.46 3.33 10.09
N GLU A 151 7.70 2.89 9.95
CA GLU A 151 8.91 3.73 10.02
C GLU A 151 9.65 3.73 8.69
N VAL A 152 10.15 4.90 8.26
CA VAL A 152 11.04 5.03 7.11
C VAL A 152 12.42 4.51 7.48
N ILE A 153 12.86 3.46 6.78
CA ILE A 153 14.18 2.84 6.96
C ILE A 153 15.19 3.44 5.99
N TYR A 154 14.75 3.79 4.78
CA TYR A 154 15.58 4.39 3.74
C TYR A 154 14.72 5.30 2.87
N ASN A 155 15.26 6.46 2.51
CA ASN A 155 14.67 7.44 1.60
C ASN A 155 15.78 8.10 0.79
N PHE A 156 15.78 7.88 -0.53
CA PHE A 156 16.88 8.35 -1.39
C PHE A 156 17.04 9.87 -1.41
N ILE A 157 15.99 10.63 -1.08
CA ILE A 157 16.01 12.10 -1.03
C ILE A 157 16.81 12.63 0.17
N ASP A 158 16.92 11.84 1.24
CA ASP A 158 17.65 12.25 2.43
C ASP A 158 19.18 12.05 2.28
N GLU A 159 19.59 11.36 1.22
CA GLU A 159 21.00 11.08 0.87
C GLU A 159 21.56 12.01 -0.22
N GLN A 160 20.76 12.96 -0.72
CA GLN A 160 21.17 13.93 -1.77
C GLN A 160 21.85 15.17 -1.21
#